data_AF-A0A1M6NQP3-F1
#
_entry.id   AF-A0A1M6NQP3-F1
#
_cell.length_a   1.000
_cell.length_b   1.000
_cell.length_c   1.000
_cell.angle_alpha   90.00
_cell.angle_beta   90.00
_cell.angle_gamma   90.00
#
_symmetry.space_group_name_H-M   'P 1'
#
loop_
_entity.id
_entity.type
_entity.pdbx_description
1 polymer ?
#
loop_
_entity_poly.entity_id
_entity_poly.type
_entity_poly.pdbx_seq_one_letter_code
_entity_poly.pdbx_strand_id
1 'polypeptide(L)'
;MFTIREYVKVSSLEEAYELNQKKANVVFGGGVWLRLGRKNIQTAIDLSGLGLDEITEDEKEFSVGCMVSLRQLETHKGIDA
;
A
#
# COMPACT_ATOMS: atom_id res chain seq x y z
N MET A 1 9.04 16.17 -9.50
CA MET A 1 9.22 14.92 -8.75
C MET A 1 8.64 15.13 -7.37
N PHE A 2 7.94 14.15 -6.80
CA PHE A 2 7.50 14.25 -5.40
C PHE A 2 8.73 14.22 -4.47
N THR A 3 8.58 14.78 -3.28
CA THR A 3 9.59 14.71 -2.22
C THR A 3 8.99 14.03 -1.01
N ILE A 4 9.79 13.24 -0.31
CA ILE A 4 9.44 12.63 0.98
C ILE A 4 10.43 13.16 2.00
N ARG A 5 9.94 13.70 3.11
CA ARG A 5 10.78 14.14 4.22
C ARG A 5 11.09 12.98 5.18
N GLU A 6 10.06 12.23 5.59
CA GLU A 6 10.17 11.10 6.51
C GLU A 6 9.57 9.84 5.89
N TYR A 7 10.15 8.69 6.21
CA TYR A 7 9.64 7.38 5.83
C TYR A 7 9.45 6.54 7.09
N VAL A 8 8.23 6.02 7.27
CA VAL A 8 7.88 5.21 8.45
C VAL A 8 7.29 3.89 7.98
N LYS A 9 7.97 2.79 8.30
CA LYS A 9 7.41 1.45 8.20
C LYS A 9 6.68 1.13 9.49
N VAL A 10 5.36 1.11 9.44
CA VAL A 10 4.52 0.94 10.63
C VAL A 10 4.50 -0.51 11.11
N SER A 11 4.19 -0.67 12.39
CA SER A 11 4.04 -1.95 13.07
C SER A 11 2.58 -2.38 13.23
N SER A 12 1.62 -1.47 13.03
CA SER A 12 0.18 -1.79 13.08
C SER A 12 -0.67 -0.88 12.18
N LEU A 13 -1.92 -1.29 11.95
CA LEU A 13 -2.91 -0.49 11.21
C LEU A 13 -3.34 0.76 11.98
N GLU A 14 -3.39 0.68 13.31
CA GLU A 14 -3.71 1.80 14.19
C GLU A 14 -2.63 2.88 14.07
N GLU A 15 -1.35 2.50 14.07
CA GLU A 15 -0.24 3.43 13.86
C GLU A 15 -0.33 4.12 12.49
N ALA A 16 -0.63 3.35 11.43
CA ALA A 16 -0.85 3.91 10.10
C ALA A 16 -2.04 4.89 10.07
N TYR A 17 -3.14 4.53 10.73
CA TYR A 17 -4.34 5.36 10.82
C TYR A 17 -4.05 6.70 11.50
N GLU A 18 -3.37 6.70 12.64
CA GLU A 18 -3.00 7.90 13.38
C GLU A 18 -2.08 8.81 12.57
N LEU A 19 -1.07 8.24 11.89
CA LEU A 19 -0.19 9.01 11.02
C LEU A 19 -0.92 9.60 9.82
N ASN A 20 -1.89 8.88 9.24
CA ASN A 20 -2.62 9.31 8.05
C ASN A 20 -3.71 10.37 8.33
N GLN A 21 -3.94 10.75 9.60
CA GLN A 21 -4.83 11.88 9.93
C GLN A 21 -4.28 13.24 9.45
N LYS A 22 -2.97 13.32 9.17
CA LYS A 22 -2.33 14.54 8.66
C LYS A 22 -2.34 14.55 7.13
N LYS A 23 -2.95 15.57 6.52
CA LYS A 23 -3.01 15.74 5.04
C LYS A 23 -1.64 15.75 4.33
N ALA A 24 -0.57 16.10 5.04
CA ALA A 24 0.79 16.10 4.51
C ALA A 24 1.43 14.70 4.48
N ASN A 25 0.84 13.72 5.16
CA ASN A 25 1.28 12.33 5.14
C ASN A 25 0.52 11.55 4.06
N VAL A 26 1.10 10.45 3.60
CA VAL A 26 0.47 9.56 2.61
C VAL A 26 0.77 8.10 2.94
N VAL A 27 -0.22 7.23 2.73
CA VAL A 27 0.02 5.79 2.65
C VAL A 27 0.88 5.49 1.41
N PHE A 28 1.94 4.73 1.61
CA PHE A 28 2.94 4.39 0.61
C PHE A 28 2.75 2.94 0.15
N GLY A 29 2.05 2.79 -0.99
CA GLY A 29 1.99 1.53 -1.74
C GLY A 29 3.15 1.42 -2.74
N GLY A 30 2.87 0.95 -3.96
CA GLY A 30 3.88 0.80 -5.03
C GLY A 30 4.44 2.10 -5.66
N GLY A 31 4.08 3.28 -5.14
CA GLY A 31 4.67 4.58 -5.52
C GLY A 31 4.42 5.09 -6.95
N VAL A 32 3.82 4.30 -7.85
CA VAL A 32 3.61 4.67 -9.27
C VAL A 32 2.86 5.99 -9.43
N TRP A 33 1.76 6.18 -8.72
CA TRP A 33 0.98 7.43 -8.81
C TRP A 33 1.66 8.61 -8.12
N LEU A 34 2.38 8.37 -7.03
CA LEU A 34 3.18 9.42 -6.38
C LEU A 34 4.27 9.93 -7.33
N ARG A 35 4.92 9.03 -8.08
CA ARG A 35 5.93 9.35 -9.10
C ARG A 35 5.41 10.25 -10.21
N LEU A 36 4.17 10.03 -10.67
CA LEU A 36 3.56 10.89 -11.69
C LEU A 36 3.15 12.27 -11.14
N GLY A 37 2.98 12.39 -9.82
CA GLY A 37 2.66 13.62 -9.12
C GLY A 37 3.87 14.51 -8.79
N ARG A 38 3.58 15.61 -8.09
CA ARG A 38 4.57 16.58 -7.58
C ARG A 38 4.30 16.96 -6.11
N LYS A 39 3.71 16.05 -5.34
CA LYS A 39 3.39 16.30 -3.92
C LYS A 39 4.66 16.50 -3.10
N ASN A 40 4.60 17.40 -2.13
CA ASN A 40 5.56 17.46 -1.04
C ASN A 40 5.00 16.68 0.16
N ILE A 41 5.55 15.50 0.41
CA ILE A 41 5.08 14.55 1.41
C ILE A 41 5.91 14.72 2.68
N GLN A 42 5.24 14.97 3.80
CA GLN A 42 5.88 15.00 5.11
C GLN A 42 6.28 13.59 5.54
N THR A 43 5.33 12.65 5.60
CA THR A 43 5.60 11.25 5.99
C THR A 43 5.02 10.29 4.97
N ALA A 44 5.85 9.41 4.43
CA ALA A 44 5.40 8.22 3.71
C ALA A 44 5.20 7.07 4.70
N ILE A 45 4.00 6.50 4.72
CA ILE A 45 3.56 5.46 5.66
C ILE A 45 3.57 4.11 4.92
N ASP A 46 4.59 3.31 5.16
CA ASP A 46 4.79 2.00 4.53
C ASP A 46 4.09 0.88 5.32
N LEU A 47 3.14 0.21 4.65
CA LEU A 47 2.34 -0.89 5.20
C LEU A 47 2.95 -2.27 4.91
N SER A 48 4.07 -2.37 4.19
CA SER A 48 4.68 -3.65 3.77
C SER A 48 5.12 -4.55 4.93
N GLY A 49 5.11 -4.05 6.16
CA GLY A 49 5.40 -4.85 7.36
C GLY A 49 4.18 -5.58 7.92
N LEU A 50 2.98 -5.35 7.39
CA LEU A 50 1.72 -5.78 7.99
C LEU A 50 1.12 -7.05 7.36
N GLY A 51 1.79 -7.67 6.39
CA GLY A 51 1.29 -8.87 5.71
C GLY A 51 0.03 -8.63 4.89
N LEU A 52 -0.13 -7.43 4.31
CA LEU A 52 -1.30 -7.05 3.51
C LEU A 52 -1.13 -7.31 2.01
N ASP A 53 -0.21 -8.20 1.64
CA ASP A 53 0.23 -8.51 0.28
C ASP A 53 -0.17 -9.92 -0.20
N GLU A 54 -1.16 -10.52 0.46
CA GLU A 54 -1.72 -11.83 0.13
C GLU A 54 -3.01 -11.73 -0.71
N ILE A 55 -3.24 -12.78 -1.50
CA ILE A 55 -4.51 -13.04 -2.19
C ILE A 55 -5.05 -14.35 -1.61
N THR A 56 -6.26 -14.33 -1.06
CA THR A 56 -6.95 -15.53 -0.57
C THR A 56 -8.26 -15.71 -1.33
N GLU A 57 -8.65 -16.95 -1.60
CA GLU A 57 -9.87 -17.28 -2.34
C GLU A 57 -10.71 -18.29 -1.56
N ASP A 58 -12.03 -18.14 -1.62
CA ASP A 58 -13.00 -19.13 -1.18
C ASP A 58 -14.03 -19.43 -2.29
N GLU A 59 -15.06 -20.21 -1.98
CA GLU A 59 -16.09 -20.60 -2.97
C GLU A 59 -16.90 -19.41 -3.54
N LYS A 60 -16.85 -18.24 -2.91
CA LYS A 60 -17.67 -17.07 -3.23
C LYS A 60 -16.85 -15.91 -3.77
N GLU A 61 -15.65 -15.68 -3.24
CA GLU A 61 -14.90 -14.47 -3.54
C GLU A 61 -13.37 -14.61 -3.42
N PHE A 62 -12.70 -13.63 -4.02
CA PHE A 62 -11.29 -13.34 -3.80
C PHE A 62 -11.17 -12.18 -2.82
N SER A 63 -10.39 -12.37 -1.77
CA SER A 63 -9.92 -11.31 -0.89
C SER A 63 -8.50 -10.93 -1.30
N VAL A 64 -8.34 -9.68 -1.75
CA VAL A 64 -7.05 -9.15 -2.25
C VAL A 64 -6.52 -8.12 -1.25
N GLY A 65 -5.36 -8.40 -0.67
CA GLY A 65 -4.67 -7.48 0.23
C GLY A 65 -4.30 -6.17 -0.45
N CYS A 66 -4.37 -5.05 0.27
CA CYS A 66 -4.15 -3.72 -0.29
C CYS A 66 -2.70 -3.43 -0.73
N MET A 67 -1.75 -4.30 -0.36
CA MET A 67 -0.34 -4.24 -0.76
C MET A 67 0.02 -5.26 -1.84
N VAL A 68 -0.95 -6.05 -2.34
CA VAL A 68 -0.75 -6.93 -3.49
C VAL A 68 -0.29 -6.10 -4.69
N SER A 69 0.85 -6.47 -5.25
CA SER A 69 1.37 -5.84 -6.46
C SER A 69 0.58 -6.25 -7.70
N LEU A 70 0.58 -5.40 -8.74
CA LEU A 70 -0.02 -5.75 -10.03
C LEU A 70 0.54 -7.07 -10.59
N ARG A 71 1.84 -7.34 -10.40
CA ARG A 71 2.47 -8.58 -10.89
C ARG A 71 1.97 -9.83 -10.15
N GLN A 72 1.75 -9.74 -8.84
CA GLN A 72 1.16 -10.84 -8.07
C GLN A 72 -0.26 -11.11 -8.55
N LEU A 73 -1.06 -10.06 -8.77
CA LEU A 73 -2.42 -10.17 -9.30
C LEU A 73 -2.43 -10.83 -10.69
N GLU A 74 -1.58 -10.35 -11.61
CA GLU A 74 -1.44 -10.88 -12.98
C GLU A 74 -1.01 -12.34 -13.05
N THR A 75 -0.36 -12.88 -12.02
CA THR A 75 0.18 -14.25 -12.02
C THR A 75 -0.56 -15.18 -11.06
N HIS A 76 -1.62 -14.69 -10.42
CA HIS A 76 -2.43 -15.47 -9.51
C HIS A 76 -3.28 -16.47 -10.29
N LYS A 77 -3.00 -17.77 -10.12
CA LYS A 77 -3.63 -18.85 -10.90
C LYS A 77 -5.16 -18.85 -10.84
N GLY A 78 -5.76 -18.47 -9.71
CA GLY A 78 -7.22 -18.42 -9.57
C GLY A 78 -7.87 -17.22 -10.25
N ILE A 79 -7.13 -16.13 -10.46
CA ILE A 79 -7.64 -14.88 -11.08
C ILE A 79 -7.36 -14.88 -12.58
N ASP A 80 -6.21 -15.38 -13.00
CA ASP A 80 -5.80 -15.53 -14.41
C ASP A 80 -6.35 -16.84 -15.02
N ALA A 81 -7.55 -17.26 -14.62
CA ALA A 81 -8.22 -18.50 -15.02
C ALA A 81 -9.31 -18.28 -16.08
#